data_AF-A0A3G8GVH0-F1
#
_entry.id   AF-A0A3G8GVH0-F1
#
_cell.length_a   1.000
_cell.length_b   1.000
_cell.length_c   1.000
_cell.angle_alpha   90.00
_cell.angle_beta   90.00
_cell.angle_gamma   90.00
#
_symmetry.space_group_name_H-M   'P 1'
#
loop_
_entity.id
_entity.type
_entity.pdbx_description
1 polymer ?
#
loop_
_entity_poly.entity_id
_entity_poly.type
_entity_poly.pdbx_seq_one_letter_code
_entity_poly.pdbx_strand_id
1 'polypeptide(L)'
;MNEAITTQVMVFTNGRIAIQLWADEGPYARLNVNLPDEAFADDEIAINWDLDDSVLKSILDLNKFQETDRVVRSGHAVCAVWKVVCPEMLQEAAQLRKQIRRHTSRRTSMSKAAMH
;
A
#
# COMPACT_ATOMS: atom_id res chain seq x y z
N MET A 1 7.07 -25.67 5.02
CA MET A 1 5.75 -25.21 5.49
C MET A 1 5.43 -23.98 4.66
N ASN A 2 4.51 -24.08 3.70
CA ASN A 2 4.05 -22.93 2.92
C ASN A 2 2.80 -22.41 3.62
N GLU A 3 2.96 -21.48 4.56
CA GLU A 3 1.81 -20.71 5.03
C GLU A 3 1.24 -19.90 3.86
N ALA A 4 -0.08 -19.94 3.68
CA ALA A 4 -0.73 -19.25 2.58
C ALA A 4 -0.82 -17.75 2.90
N ILE A 5 0.12 -16.96 2.38
CA ILE A 5 0.08 -15.51 2.55
C ILE A 5 -1.03 -14.93 1.65
N THR A 6 -1.91 -14.14 2.26
CA THR A 6 -2.95 -13.39 1.54
C THR A 6 -2.73 -11.89 1.64
N THR A 7 -3.34 -11.15 0.73
CA THR A 7 -3.16 -9.70 0.58
C THR A 7 -4.48 -8.97 0.81
N GLN A 8 -4.46 -7.93 1.65
CA GLN A 8 -5.58 -7.00 1.81
C GLN A 8 -5.16 -5.61 1.34
N VAL A 9 -6.01 -4.98 0.51
CA VAL A 9 -5.79 -3.60 0.07
C VAL A 9 -6.22 -2.63 1.17
N MET A 10 -5.35 -1.69 1.43
CA MET A 10 -5.56 -0.54 2.29
C MET A 10 -5.08 0.71 1.56
N VAL A 11 -5.28 1.86 2.18
CA VAL A 11 -4.76 3.14 1.69
C VAL A 11 -4.23 3.94 2.88
N PHE A 12 -3.07 4.57 2.69
CA PHE A 12 -2.55 5.53 3.64
C PHE A 12 -3.43 6.79 3.67
N THR A 13 -3.25 7.63 4.69
CA THR A 13 -4.00 8.88 4.85
C THR A 13 -3.76 9.87 3.69
N ASN A 14 -2.60 9.80 3.04
CA ASN A 14 -2.29 10.55 1.81
C ASN A 14 -2.90 9.94 0.54
N GLY A 15 -3.67 8.86 0.66
CA GLY A 15 -4.35 8.17 -0.44
C GLY A 15 -3.49 7.16 -1.20
N ARG A 16 -2.21 6.99 -0.85
CA ARG A 16 -1.36 5.96 -1.49
C ARG A 16 -1.80 4.56 -1.10
N ILE A 17 -1.61 3.62 -2.00
CA ILE A 17 -1.97 2.22 -1.74
C ILE A 17 -1.06 1.63 -0.67
N ALA A 18 -1.65 0.84 0.22
CA ALA A 18 -0.95 0.08 1.25
C ALA A 18 -1.43 -1.37 1.17
N ILE A 19 -0.54 -2.34 1.23
CA ILE A 19 -0.90 -3.75 1.18
C ILE A 19 -0.54 -4.41 2.52
N GLN A 20 -1.56 -4.92 3.21
CA GLN A 20 -1.38 -5.75 4.39
C GLN A 20 -1.24 -7.21 3.97
N LEU A 21 -0.21 -7.87 4.48
CA LEU A 21 -0.03 -9.31 4.36
C LEU A 21 -0.63 -10.00 5.58
N TRP A 22 -1.35 -11.08 5.33
CA TRP A 22 -1.98 -11.92 6.36
C TRP A 22 -1.47 -13.35 6.22
N ALA A 23 -1.18 -13.96 7.36
CA ALA A 23 -0.89 -15.38 7.50
C ALA A 23 -1.94 -16.02 8.43
N ASP A 24 -1.88 -17.33 8.62
CA ASP A 24 -2.88 -18.08 9.39
C ASP A 24 -2.95 -17.61 10.86
N GLU A 25 -1.82 -17.22 11.43
CA GLU A 25 -1.73 -16.72 12.81
C GLU A 25 -2.20 -15.25 12.97
N GLY A 26 -2.46 -14.54 11.87
CA GLY A 26 -2.96 -13.17 11.89
C GLY A 26 -2.16 -12.19 11.00
N PRO A 27 -2.15 -10.89 11.35
CA PRO A 27 -1.43 -9.89 10.57
C PRO A 27 0.06 -10.22 10.55
N TYR A 28 0.61 -10.45 9.35
CA TYR A 28 2.00 -10.82 9.20
C TYR A 28 2.89 -9.58 9.11
N ALA A 29 2.75 -8.81 8.03
CA ALA A 29 3.55 -7.62 7.79
C ALA A 29 2.87 -6.69 6.79
N ARG A 30 3.42 -5.48 6.64
CA ARG A 30 3.04 -4.56 5.56
C ARG A 30 4.02 -4.74 4.40
N LEU A 31 3.49 -5.02 3.20
CA LEU A 31 4.29 -5.27 2.00
C LEU A 31 5.10 -4.03 1.59
N ASN A 32 4.51 -2.85 1.76
CA ASN A 32 5.08 -1.60 1.27
C ASN A 32 5.08 -0.49 2.32
N VAL A 33 6.10 0.35 2.28
CA VAL A 33 6.25 1.52 3.16
C VAL A 33 5.66 2.77 2.51
N ASN A 34 5.26 3.73 3.34
CA ASN A 34 4.85 5.06 2.86
C ASN A 34 6.05 6.00 2.91
N LEU A 35 6.59 6.37 1.75
CA LEU A 35 7.65 7.38 1.62
C LEU A 35 7.05 8.69 1.11
N PRO A 36 6.49 9.55 1.98
CA PRO A 36 5.64 10.69 1.57
C PRO A 36 6.35 11.67 0.64
N ASP A 37 7.68 11.82 0.77
CA ASP A 37 8.48 12.75 -0.01
C ASP A 37 8.83 12.23 -1.42
N GLU A 38 8.64 10.94 -1.68
CA GLU A 38 8.89 10.32 -2.98
C GLU A 38 7.64 10.32 -3.86
N ALA A 39 7.80 10.58 -5.16
CA ALA A 39 6.70 10.55 -6.12
C ALA A 39 6.46 9.12 -6.64
N PHE A 40 5.27 8.59 -6.40
CA PHE A 40 4.81 7.31 -6.93
C PHE A 40 3.55 7.51 -7.76
N ALA A 41 3.41 6.74 -8.83
CA ALA A 41 2.14 6.59 -9.51
C ALA A 41 1.10 5.90 -8.60
N ASP A 42 -0.18 5.97 -8.98
CA ASP A 42 -1.29 5.43 -8.20
C ASP A 42 -1.25 3.90 -8.04
N ASP A 43 -0.49 3.22 -8.88
CA ASP A 43 -0.25 1.78 -8.94
C ASP A 43 1.16 1.38 -8.44
N GLU A 44 2.00 2.33 -8.06
CA GLU A 44 3.37 2.07 -7.59
C GLU A 44 3.45 1.98 -6.06
N ILE A 45 4.30 1.08 -5.58
CA ILE A 45 4.59 0.88 -4.16
C ILE A 45 6.09 0.73 -3.91
N ALA A 46 6.58 1.31 -2.81
CA ALA A 46 7.93 1.08 -2.31
C ALA A 46 7.93 -0.12 -1.36
N ILE A 47 8.62 -1.19 -1.73
CA ILE A 47 8.66 -2.44 -0.98
C ILE A 47 9.37 -2.24 0.36
N ASN A 48 8.83 -2.88 1.39
CA ASN A 48 9.41 -2.91 2.71
C ASN A 48 10.72 -3.70 2.67
N TRP A 49 11.83 -3.05 3.03
CA TRP A 49 13.18 -3.63 3.03
C TRP A 49 13.40 -4.67 4.13
N ASP A 50 12.50 -4.74 5.12
CA ASP A 50 12.59 -5.70 6.23
C ASP A 50 11.93 -7.05 5.92
N LEU A 51 11.45 -7.27 4.68
CA LEU A 51 10.82 -8.53 4.27
C LEU A 51 11.84 -9.49 3.64
N ASP A 52 11.73 -10.76 4.03
CA ASP A 52 12.57 -11.82 3.48
C ASP A 52 12.29 -12.06 1.98
N ASP A 53 13.35 -12.36 1.22
CA ASP A 53 13.25 -12.66 -0.23
C ASP A 53 12.27 -13.81 -0.54
N SER A 54 12.14 -14.79 0.36
CA SER A 54 11.21 -15.91 0.21
C SER A 54 9.74 -15.46 0.27
N VAL A 55 9.42 -14.49 1.13
CA VAL A 55 8.11 -13.86 1.21
C VAL A 55 7.87 -13.06 -0.06
N LEU A 56 8.82 -12.22 -0.45
CA LEU A 56 8.70 -11.39 -1.67
C LEU A 56 8.46 -12.25 -2.91
N LYS A 57 9.20 -13.35 -3.06
CA LYS A 57 8.99 -14.32 -4.14
C LYS A 57 7.59 -14.92 -4.10
N SER A 58 7.12 -15.35 -2.94
CA SER A 58 5.77 -15.90 -2.78
C SER A 58 4.68 -14.90 -3.14
N ILE A 59 4.90 -13.60 -2.89
CA ILE A 59 3.99 -12.52 -3.28
C ILE A 59 4.00 -12.29 -4.80
N LEU A 60 5.17 -12.35 -5.44
CA LEU A 60 5.27 -12.24 -6.91
C LEU A 60 4.57 -13.41 -7.62
N ASP A 61 4.66 -14.62 -7.06
CA ASP A 61 3.98 -15.81 -7.59
C ASP A 61 2.44 -15.68 -7.62
N LEU A 62 1.87 -14.74 -6.86
CA LEU A 62 0.43 -14.41 -6.92
C LEU A 62 0.02 -13.70 -8.21
N ASN A 63 0.97 -13.24 -9.03
CA ASN A 63 0.74 -12.47 -10.27
C ASN A 63 -0.10 -11.19 -10.07
N LYS A 64 -0.10 -10.65 -8.85
CA LYS A 64 -0.80 -9.39 -8.51
C LYS A 64 0.12 -8.18 -8.56
N PHE A 65 1.43 -8.42 -8.57
CA PHE A 65 2.48 -7.41 -8.53
C PHE A 65 3.49 -7.69 -9.62
N GLN A 66 4.17 -6.63 -10.05
CA GLN A 66 5.27 -6.70 -10.99
C GLN A 66 6.45 -5.93 -10.41
N GLU A 67 7.59 -6.59 -10.35
CA GLU A 67 8.87 -5.95 -10.04
C GLU A 67 9.27 -4.98 -11.16
N THR A 68 9.91 -3.88 -10.79
CA THR A 68 10.45 -2.91 -11.76
C THR A 68 11.93 -2.70 -11.51
N ASP A 69 12.63 -2.15 -12.51
CA ASP A 69 14.04 -1.78 -12.36
C ASP A 69 14.26 -0.50 -11.52
N ARG A 70 13.18 0.09 -10.99
CA ARG A 70 13.23 1.32 -10.21
C ARG A 70 13.48 1.01 -8.73
N VAL A 71 14.40 1.76 -8.15
CA VAL A 71 14.67 1.79 -6.71
C VAL A 71 14.59 3.21 -6.19
N VAL A 72 14.23 3.37 -4.93
CA VAL A 72 14.23 4.66 -4.22
C VAL A 72 15.09 4.56 -2.97
N ARG A 73 15.74 5.67 -2.60
CA ARG A 73 16.56 5.74 -1.39
C ARG A 73 15.84 6.54 -0.32
N SER A 74 15.77 5.99 0.89
CA SER A 74 15.24 6.67 2.06
C SER A 74 16.20 6.52 3.22
N GLY A 75 16.96 7.58 3.52
CA GLY A 75 18.08 7.51 4.46
C GLY A 75 19.16 6.54 3.99
N HIS A 76 19.44 5.52 4.80
CA HIS A 76 20.39 4.45 4.47
C HIS A 76 19.74 3.24 3.78
N ALA A 77 18.41 3.21 3.64
CA ALA A 77 17.69 2.11 3.03
C ALA A 77 17.49 2.32 1.52
N VAL A 78 17.50 1.23 0.77
CA VAL A 78 17.13 1.18 -0.65
C VAL A 78 15.88 0.32 -0.77
N CYS A 79 14.82 0.88 -1.34
CA CYS A 79 13.55 0.17 -1.53
C CYS A 79 13.37 -0.11 -3.02
N ALA A 80 13.06 -1.36 -3.37
CA ALA A 80 12.55 -1.67 -4.69
C ALA A 80 11.18 -1.03 -4.89
N VAL A 81 10.91 -0.55 -6.09
CA VAL A 81 9.57 -0.07 -6.47
C VAL A 81 8.91 -1.15 -7.29
N TRP A 82 7.73 -1.58 -6.85
CA TRP A 82 6.90 -2.51 -7.59
C TRP A 82 5.64 -1.82 -8.10
N LYS A 83 5.01 -2.42 -9.10
CA LYS A 83 3.68 -2.05 -9.59
C LYS A 83 2.65 -3.06 -9.15
N VAL A 84 1.48 -2.57 -8.73
CA VAL A 84 0.28 -3.36 -8.52
C VAL A 84 -0.40 -3.51 -9.88
N VAL A 85 -0.43 -4.73 -10.41
CA VAL A 85 -0.99 -5.02 -11.74
C VAL A 85 -2.38 -5.66 -11.66
N CYS A 86 -2.79 -6.11 -10.47
CA CYS A 86 -4.11 -6.70 -10.26
C CYS A 86 -5.23 -5.63 -10.38
N PRO A 87 -6.14 -5.72 -11.37
CA PRO A 87 -7.17 -4.71 -11.58
C PRO A 87 -8.14 -4.58 -10.40
N GLU A 88 -8.49 -5.70 -9.75
CA GLU A 88 -9.38 -5.73 -8.60
C GLU A 88 -8.80 -4.93 -7.43
N MET A 89 -7.49 -5.09 -7.16
CA MET A 89 -6.82 -4.35 -6.09
C MET A 89 -6.73 -2.85 -6.38
N LEU A 90 -6.46 -2.48 -7.64
CA LEU A 90 -6.44 -1.07 -8.06
C LEU A 90 -7.83 -0.44 -7.94
N GLN A 91 -8.87 -1.18 -8.31
CA GLN A 91 -10.26 -0.73 -8.16
C GLN A 91 -10.63 -0.54 -6.69
N GLU A 92 -10.27 -1.49 -5.82
CA GLU A 92 -10.49 -1.40 -4.38
C GLU A 92 -9.79 -0.17 -3.78
N ALA A 93 -8.51 0.03 -4.10
CA ALA A 93 -7.74 1.20 -3.68
C ALA A 93 -8.42 2.51 -4.14
N ALA A 94 -8.92 2.56 -5.38
CA ALA A 94 -9.64 3.71 -5.89
C ALA A 94 -10.93 4.01 -5.12
N GLN A 95 -11.66 2.99 -4.67
CA GLN A 95 -12.85 3.18 -3.83
C GLN A 95 -12.48 3.69 -2.43
N LEU A 96 -11.46 3.10 -1.80
CA LEU A 96 -11.00 3.53 -0.48
C LEU A 96 -10.48 4.98 -0.52
N ARG A 97 -9.76 5.39 -1.57
CA ARG A 97 -9.35 6.79 -1.80
C ARG A 97 -10.54 7.75 -1.80
N LYS A 98 -11.64 7.39 -2.48
CA LYS A 98 -12.87 8.20 -2.51
C LYS A 98 -13.50 8.31 -1.11
N GLN A 99 -13.50 7.24 -0.33
CA GLN A 99 -14.03 7.24 1.03
C GLN A 99 -13.22 8.16 1.96
N ILE A 100 -11.89 8.10 1.92
CA ILE A 100 -11.02 9.01 2.69
C ILE A 100 -11.31 10.47 2.36
N ARG A 101 -11.36 10.83 1.07
CA ARG A 101 -11.65 12.21 0.63
C ARG A 101 -13.00 12.71 1.15
N ARG A 102 -14.03 11.86 1.15
CA ARG A 102 -15.37 12.18 1.69
C ARG A 102 -15.34 12.42 3.20
N HIS A 103 -14.59 11.60 3.95
CA HIS A 103 -14.47 11.76 5.40
C HIS A 103 -13.74 13.05 5.78
N THR A 104 -12.67 13.41 5.06
CA THR A 104 -11.97 14.68 5.28
C THR A 104 -12.87 15.88 4.98
N SER A 105 -13.61 15.84 3.86
CA SER A 105 -14.53 16.93 3.49
C SER A 105 -15.66 17.16 4.51
N ARG A 106 -16.18 16.09 5.14
CA ARG A 106 -17.24 16.20 6.16
C ARG A 106 -16.73 16.74 7.51
N ARG A 107 -15.47 16.51 7.86
CA ARG A 107 -14.87 17.13 9.07
C ARG A 107 -14.74 18.64 8.92
N THR A 108 -14.34 19.13 7.75
CA THR A 108 -14.16 20.58 7.52
C THR A 108 -15.49 21.33 7.48
N SER A 109 -16.58 20.73 7.00
CA SER A 109 -17.89 21.37 6.96
C SER A 109 -18.55 21.50 8.34
N MET A 110 -18.27 20.60 9.29
CA MET A 110 -18.81 20.71 10.66
C MET A 110 -18.05 21.72 11.52
N SER A 111 -16.76 21.95 11.28
CA SER A 111 -16.00 22.99 12.00
C SER A 111 -16.43 24.42 11.65
N LYS A 112 -17.06 24.64 10.49
CA LYS A 112 -17.54 25.98 10.10
C LYS A 112 -18.95 26.30 10.59
N ALA A 113 -19.71 25.30 11.07
CA ALA A 113 -21.08 25.47 11.55
C ALA A 113 -21.19 25.73 13.07
N ALA A 114 -20.07 25.69 13.81
CA ALA A 114 -20.03 25.90 15.27
C ALA A 114 -19.50 27.29 15.70
N MET A 115 -19.33 28.21 14.75
CA MET A 115 -18.99 29.61 15.01
C MET A 115 -20.03 30.51 14.35
N HIS A 116 -21.27 30.53 14.83
CA HIS A 116 -22.22 31.63 14.68
C HIS A 116 -23.21 31.57 15.84
#